data_AF-A0A090V7N3-F1
#
_entry.id   AF-A0A090V7N3-F1
#
_cell.length_a   1.000
_cell.length_b   1.000
_cell.length_c   1.000
_cell.angle_alpha   90.00
_cell.angle_beta   90.00
_cell.angle_gamma   90.00
#
_symmetry.space_group_name_H-M   'P 1'
#
loop_
_entity.id
_entity.type
_entity.pdbx_description
1 polymer ?
#
loop_
_entity_poly.entity_id
_entity_poly.type
_entity_poly.pdbx_seq_one_letter_code
_entity_poly.pdbx_strand_id
1 'polypeptide(L)'
;MAEFKAHRDELQKTIYSVLSQELLNQNKPIPNQELNFEITAQGGVGTFEEHEFLMKHYNLDSVGWGSPFLLVPEATTVDKDTLSKLAKAEEGDLYLSDISPLGVPFNNLKDNTKDAEKQVRIDKGRPGSSCPKKFVTMNKEFKETGVCTASREYQHFKIKALKDQELSPEDYQNQYNKIIEKSCTCVGLGTSALLAYGLDTKTEGEGVSVCPGPNMAYYSKVMSLKNMTDHIYGRDNMVSRTDRPNLFVKELDIYIDFLKNKLAEARVSMNKKEEKYLLNFTKNMKAGVAYYQSLFNDVKNEFVDIKASVLSELFKGELTLNEIQLEIESLTIKA
;
A
#
# COMPACT_ATOMS: atom_id res chain seq x y z
N MET A 1 4.19 -12.86 -10.41
CA MET A 1 5.59 -13.04 -10.85
C MET A 1 5.77 -14.30 -11.71
N ALA A 2 5.24 -15.46 -11.32
CA ALA A 2 5.30 -16.69 -12.13
C ALA A 2 4.80 -16.50 -13.59
N GLU A 3 3.65 -15.83 -13.75
CA GLU A 3 3.08 -15.48 -15.06
C GLU A 3 4.06 -14.67 -15.93
N PHE A 4 4.70 -13.65 -15.34
CA PHE A 4 5.69 -12.83 -16.04
C PHE A 4 6.91 -13.64 -16.48
N LYS A 5 7.35 -14.61 -15.67
CA LYS A 5 8.42 -15.54 -16.04
C LYS A 5 8.00 -16.42 -17.21
N ALA A 6 6.80 -16.99 -17.16
CA ALA A 6 6.29 -17.93 -18.16
C ALA A 6 6.00 -17.25 -19.51
N HIS A 7 5.50 -16.01 -19.49
CA HIS A 7 5.02 -15.27 -20.66
C HIS A 7 5.92 -14.09 -21.04
N ARG A 8 7.19 -14.08 -20.61
CA ARG A 8 8.13 -12.96 -20.82
C ARG A 8 8.27 -12.57 -22.29
N ASP A 9 8.55 -13.54 -23.17
CA ASP A 9 8.77 -13.31 -24.59
C ASP A 9 7.49 -12.86 -25.30
N GLU A 10 6.34 -13.43 -24.91
CA GLU A 10 5.03 -13.05 -25.43
C GLU A 10 4.69 -11.60 -25.08
N LEU A 11 4.93 -11.21 -23.83
CA LEU A 11 4.74 -9.84 -23.35
C LEU A 11 5.64 -8.86 -24.12
N GLN A 12 6.93 -9.18 -24.29
CA GLN A 12 7.88 -8.35 -25.04
C GLN A 12 7.42 -8.13 -26.48
N LYS A 13 7.08 -9.21 -27.20
CA LYS A 13 6.58 -9.13 -28.58
C LYS A 13 5.31 -8.30 -28.70
N THR A 14 4.40 -8.46 -27.73
CA THR A 14 3.12 -7.74 -27.71
C THR A 14 3.36 -6.24 -27.53
N ILE A 15 4.20 -5.84 -26.56
CA ILE A 15 4.56 -4.43 -26.33
C ILE A 15 5.27 -3.84 -27.56
N TYR A 16 6.23 -4.57 -28.13
CA TYR A 16 6.96 -4.11 -29.31
C TYR A 16 6.05 -3.91 -30.52
N SER A 17 5.07 -4.81 -30.73
CA SER A 17 4.09 -4.69 -31.81
C SER A 17 3.23 -3.44 -31.65
N VAL A 18 2.72 -3.17 -30.45
CA VAL A 18 1.92 -1.96 -30.15
C VAL A 18 2.74 -0.69 -30.37
N LEU A 19 3.98 -0.65 -29.86
CA LEU A 19 4.87 0.50 -30.04
C LEU A 19 5.17 0.74 -31.52
N SER A 20 5.55 -0.30 -32.25
CA SER A 20 5.91 -0.20 -33.67
C SER A 20 4.75 0.29 -34.53
N GLN A 21 3.54 -0.21 -34.27
CA GLN A 21 2.34 0.24 -34.95
C GLN A 21 2.05 1.71 -34.68
N GLU A 22 2.22 2.17 -33.44
CA GLU A 22 1.97 3.58 -33.09
C GLU A 22 3.03 4.52 -33.67
N LEU A 23 4.30 4.09 -33.71
CA LEU A 23 5.36 4.84 -34.40
C LEU A 23 5.05 4.98 -35.89
N LEU A 24 4.57 3.90 -36.54
CA LEU A 24 4.14 3.95 -37.93
C LEU A 24 2.98 4.94 -38.13
N ASN A 25 1.95 4.89 -37.28
CA ASN A 25 0.79 5.80 -37.34
C ASN A 25 1.20 7.28 -37.22
N GLN A 26 2.23 7.55 -36.42
CA GLN A 26 2.77 8.90 -36.21
C GLN A 26 3.85 9.31 -37.23
N ASN A 27 4.11 8.48 -38.26
CA ASN A 27 5.22 8.66 -39.21
C ASN A 27 6.59 8.87 -38.53
N LYS A 28 6.83 8.14 -37.44
CA LYS A 28 8.10 8.14 -36.70
C LYS A 28 8.97 6.93 -37.07
N PRO A 29 10.31 7.04 -36.96
CA PRO A 29 11.20 5.90 -37.19
C PRO A 29 10.88 4.74 -36.25
N ILE A 30 10.80 3.53 -36.80
CA ILE A 30 10.63 2.28 -36.06
C ILE A 30 12.03 1.73 -35.74
N PRO A 31 12.29 1.27 -34.51
CA PRO A 31 13.56 0.62 -34.18
C PRO A 31 13.84 -0.58 -35.09
N ASN A 32 15.08 -0.73 -35.53
CA ASN A 32 15.51 -1.88 -36.34
C ASN A 32 15.87 -3.11 -35.49
N GLN A 33 15.92 -2.95 -34.17
CA GLN A 33 16.19 -4.00 -33.19
C GLN A 33 15.06 -4.00 -32.16
N GLU A 34 14.72 -5.19 -31.67
CA GLU A 34 13.79 -5.31 -30.56
C GLU A 34 14.33 -4.59 -29.33
N LEU A 35 13.44 -3.93 -28.60
CA LEU A 35 13.82 -3.24 -27.38
C LEU A 35 14.14 -4.25 -26.28
N ASN A 36 15.17 -3.95 -25.50
CA ASN A 36 15.44 -4.67 -24.26
C ASN A 36 14.26 -4.50 -23.30
N PHE A 37 13.81 -5.61 -22.73
CA PHE A 37 12.68 -5.65 -21.82
C PHE A 37 13.12 -6.22 -20.47
N GLU A 38 13.16 -5.35 -19.47
CA GLU A 38 13.50 -5.69 -18.10
C GLU A 38 12.24 -5.78 -17.24
N ILE A 39 12.14 -6.84 -16.45
CA ILE A 39 11.10 -7.07 -15.46
C ILE A 39 11.72 -6.89 -14.08
N THR A 40 11.15 -5.98 -13.31
CA THR A 40 11.54 -5.75 -11.92
C THR A 40 10.38 -6.03 -10.98
N ALA A 41 10.67 -6.38 -9.74
CA ALA A 41 9.67 -6.50 -8.68
C ALA A 41 10.07 -5.70 -7.45
N GLN A 42 9.08 -5.17 -6.74
CA GLN A 42 9.26 -4.45 -5.48
C GLN A 42 8.11 -4.79 -4.54
N GLY A 43 8.34 -4.59 -3.24
CA GLY A 43 7.31 -4.73 -2.20
C GLY A 43 7.61 -5.91 -1.27
N GLY A 44 7.61 -5.65 0.03
CA GLY A 44 7.73 -6.70 1.06
C GLY A 44 9.10 -7.38 1.20
N VAL A 45 10.04 -7.16 0.28
CA VAL A 45 11.41 -7.70 0.37
C VAL A 45 12.13 -7.10 1.57
N GLY A 46 12.66 -7.97 2.43
CA GLY A 46 13.28 -7.57 3.70
C GLY A 46 14.60 -8.27 4.01
N THR A 47 15.00 -9.32 3.26
CA THR A 47 16.29 -10.01 3.44
C THR A 47 17.01 -10.25 2.11
N PHE A 48 18.33 -10.48 2.19
CA PHE A 48 19.14 -10.92 1.05
C PHE A 48 18.61 -12.23 0.44
N GLU A 49 18.23 -13.20 1.26
CA GLU A 49 17.71 -14.49 0.78
C GLU A 49 16.43 -14.32 -0.04
N GLU A 50 15.50 -13.47 0.41
CA GLU A 50 14.28 -13.14 -0.36
C GLU A 50 14.62 -12.44 -1.67
N HIS A 51 15.52 -11.48 -1.65
CA HIS A 51 15.96 -10.77 -2.85
C HIS A 51 16.54 -11.73 -3.89
N GLU A 52 17.50 -12.56 -3.48
CA GLU A 52 18.14 -13.56 -4.34
C GLU A 52 17.16 -14.59 -4.85
N PHE A 53 16.25 -15.03 -3.99
CA PHE A 53 15.21 -15.98 -4.36
C PHE A 53 14.32 -15.39 -5.47
N LEU A 54 13.84 -14.16 -5.33
CA LEU A 54 13.00 -13.53 -6.35
C LEU A 54 13.74 -13.37 -7.68
N MET A 55 14.99 -12.90 -7.64
CA MET A 55 15.84 -12.76 -8.81
C MET A 55 16.01 -14.09 -9.56
N LYS A 56 16.39 -15.16 -8.84
CA LYS A 56 16.67 -16.47 -9.43
C LYS A 56 15.42 -17.24 -9.81
N HIS A 57 14.46 -17.35 -8.90
CA HIS A 57 13.26 -18.16 -9.10
C HIS A 57 12.38 -17.58 -10.19
N TYR A 58 12.18 -16.26 -10.23
CA TYR A 58 11.32 -15.60 -11.21
C TYR A 58 12.06 -15.04 -12.43
N ASN A 59 13.38 -15.17 -12.47
CA ASN A 59 14.22 -14.62 -13.55
C ASN A 59 13.96 -13.11 -13.75
N LEU A 60 13.98 -12.36 -12.64
CA LEU A 60 13.82 -10.90 -12.64
C LEU A 60 15.17 -10.24 -12.94
N ASP A 61 15.12 -9.07 -13.56
CA ASP A 61 16.32 -8.27 -13.87
C ASP A 61 16.74 -7.40 -12.69
N SER A 62 15.81 -7.04 -11.80
CA SER A 62 16.10 -6.34 -10.55
C SER A 62 14.98 -6.48 -9.52
N VAL A 63 15.34 -6.34 -8.25
CA VAL A 63 14.41 -6.27 -7.12
C VAL A 63 14.65 -4.99 -6.34
N GLY A 64 13.60 -4.16 -6.20
CA GLY A 64 13.69 -2.87 -5.53
C GLY A 64 13.29 -2.91 -4.06
N TRP A 65 13.94 -2.06 -3.28
CA TRP A 65 13.73 -1.89 -1.84
C TRP A 65 13.24 -0.46 -1.57
N GLY A 66 12.16 -0.33 -0.81
CA GLY A 66 11.49 0.95 -0.56
C GLY A 66 11.58 1.38 0.90
N SER A 67 10.62 0.94 1.72
CA SER A 67 10.42 1.41 3.09
C SER A 67 11.69 1.54 3.95
N PRO A 68 12.62 0.57 3.97
CA PRO A 68 13.82 0.66 4.81
C PRO A 68 14.70 1.88 4.50
N PHE A 69 14.67 2.41 3.27
CA PHE A 69 15.40 3.62 2.90
C PHE A 69 14.88 4.89 3.56
N LEU A 70 13.65 4.90 4.11
CA LEU A 70 13.18 6.02 4.92
C LEU A 70 13.99 6.19 6.22
N LEU A 71 14.75 5.16 6.64
CA LEU A 71 15.71 5.22 7.74
C LEU A 71 17.13 5.55 7.29
N VAL A 72 17.33 5.92 6.02
CA VAL A 72 18.64 6.22 5.41
C VAL A 72 18.69 7.69 4.98
N PRO A 73 19.20 8.60 5.83
CA PRO A 73 19.25 10.04 5.53
C PRO A 73 20.12 10.41 4.32
N GLU A 74 21.05 9.53 3.95
CA GLU A 74 21.90 9.70 2.76
C GLU A 74 21.14 9.49 1.45
N ALA A 75 19.99 8.80 1.50
CA ALA A 75 19.20 8.42 0.33
C ALA A 75 17.80 9.05 0.30
N THR A 76 17.27 9.45 1.46
CA THR A 76 15.94 10.06 1.57
C THR A 76 15.95 11.32 2.42
N THR A 77 15.02 12.24 2.15
CA THR A 77 14.87 13.50 2.90
C THR A 77 13.73 13.39 3.90
N VAL A 78 13.92 12.53 4.91
CA VAL A 78 13.00 12.40 6.05
C VAL A 78 13.43 13.37 7.16
N ASP A 79 12.50 14.18 7.68
CA ASP A 79 12.78 15.07 8.81
C ASP A 79 13.13 14.29 10.09
N LYS A 80 13.80 14.95 11.04
CA LYS A 80 14.35 14.29 12.24
C LYS A 80 13.29 13.65 13.12
N ASP A 81 12.12 14.28 13.25
CA ASP A 81 11.05 13.80 14.13
C ASP A 81 10.37 12.58 13.50
N THR A 82 10.07 12.65 12.21
CA THR A 82 9.53 11.51 11.45
C THR A 82 10.52 10.34 11.42
N LEU A 83 11.80 10.60 11.18
CA LEU A 83 12.86 9.58 11.20
C LEU A 83 12.93 8.87 12.56
N SER A 84 12.84 9.64 13.65
CA SER A 84 12.85 9.11 15.02
C SER A 84 11.60 8.26 15.34
N LYS A 85 10.44 8.62 14.76
CA LYS A 85 9.22 7.81 14.89
C LYS A 85 9.31 6.52 14.09
N LEU A 86 9.78 6.58 12.84
CA LEU A 86 9.96 5.39 12.00
C LEU A 86 10.89 4.36 12.64
N ALA A 87 12.01 4.81 13.24
CA ALA A 87 12.97 3.91 13.89
C ALA A 87 12.41 3.20 15.14
N LYS A 88 11.27 3.65 15.66
CA LYS A 88 10.58 3.08 16.83
C LYS A 88 9.25 2.42 16.46
N ALA A 89 8.84 2.47 15.20
CA ALA A 89 7.56 1.96 14.78
C ALA A 89 7.52 0.44 14.97
N GLU A 90 6.42 -0.05 15.52
CA GLU A 90 6.11 -1.47 15.62
C GLU A 90 4.98 -1.83 14.64
N GLU A 91 4.60 -3.10 14.56
CA GLU A 91 3.54 -3.53 13.63
C GLU A 91 2.22 -2.81 13.89
N GLY A 92 1.91 -2.53 15.16
CA GLY A 92 0.71 -1.80 15.54
C GLY A 92 0.68 -0.34 15.08
N ASP A 93 1.83 0.24 14.72
CA ASP A 93 1.94 1.65 14.28
C ASP A 93 1.78 1.81 12.77
N LEU A 94 1.80 0.72 12.03
CA LEU A 94 1.77 0.69 10.57
C LEU A 94 0.46 0.06 10.13
N TYR A 95 -0.32 0.77 9.31
CA TYR A 95 -1.63 0.28 8.91
C TYR A 95 -2.00 0.70 7.50
N LEU A 96 -2.77 -0.13 6.82
CA LEU A 96 -3.38 0.22 5.55
C LEU A 96 -4.50 1.23 5.82
N SER A 97 -4.33 2.45 5.31
CA SER A 97 -5.18 3.59 5.64
C SER A 97 -6.10 3.99 4.49
N ASP A 98 -7.28 4.52 4.83
CA ASP A 98 -8.24 5.08 3.86
C ASP A 98 -8.12 6.61 3.72
N ILE A 99 -7.04 7.22 4.23
CA ILE A 99 -6.88 8.68 4.24
C ILE A 99 -6.71 9.31 2.85
N SER A 100 -6.46 8.50 1.82
CA SER A 100 -6.21 8.96 0.46
C SER A 100 -7.38 9.75 -0.13
N PRO A 101 -7.16 10.97 -0.66
CA PRO A 101 -8.20 11.70 -1.37
C PRO A 101 -8.60 11.05 -2.70
N LEU A 102 -7.79 10.11 -3.20
CA LEU A 102 -8.03 9.38 -4.45
C LEU A 102 -8.84 8.09 -4.26
N GLY A 103 -9.17 7.71 -3.01
CA GLY A 103 -9.87 6.46 -2.72
C GLY A 103 -9.01 5.20 -2.89
N VAL A 104 -7.69 5.35 -3.04
CA VAL A 104 -6.74 4.24 -3.09
C VAL A 104 -6.05 4.12 -1.74
N PRO A 105 -6.21 3.00 -1.01
CA PRO A 105 -5.60 2.84 0.30
C PRO A 105 -4.08 2.71 0.20
N PHE A 106 -3.37 3.18 1.22
CA PHE A 106 -1.92 3.06 1.32
C PHE A 106 -1.48 2.96 2.78
N ASN A 107 -0.31 2.35 3.02
CA ASN A 107 0.22 2.21 4.38
C ASN A 107 0.58 3.57 4.96
N ASN A 108 0.22 3.81 6.22
CA ASN A 108 0.47 5.05 6.93
C ASN A 108 1.08 4.75 8.31
N LEU A 109 1.87 5.71 8.80
CA LEU A 109 2.38 5.70 10.17
C LEU A 109 1.37 6.36 11.10
N LYS A 110 0.93 5.68 12.16
CA LYS A 110 0.10 6.26 13.21
C LYS A 110 0.81 7.42 13.89
N ASP A 111 0.02 8.37 14.40
CA ASP A 111 0.50 9.55 15.10
C ASP A 111 1.51 10.41 14.32
N ASN A 112 1.47 10.38 12.99
CA ASN A 112 2.17 11.36 12.16
C ASN A 112 1.59 12.78 12.39
N THR A 113 2.40 13.81 12.17
CA THR A 113 2.00 15.18 12.51
C THR A 113 0.90 15.72 11.61
N LYS A 114 0.70 15.16 10.41
CA LYS A 114 -0.43 15.54 9.55
C LYS A 114 -1.77 15.03 10.07
N ASP A 115 -1.80 13.84 10.64
CA ASP A 115 -3.00 13.30 11.28
C ASP A 115 -3.34 14.05 12.57
N ALA A 116 -2.33 14.48 13.34
CA ALA A 116 -2.56 15.39 14.47
C ALA A 116 -3.17 16.73 14.01
N GLU A 117 -2.66 17.34 12.94
CA GLU A 117 -3.23 18.55 12.32
C GLU A 117 -4.68 18.33 11.86
N LYS A 118 -4.96 17.15 11.27
CA LYS A 118 -6.32 16.74 10.86
C LYS A 118 -7.26 16.67 12.06
N GLN A 119 -6.83 16.05 13.16
CA GLN A 119 -7.64 15.93 14.38
C GLN A 119 -7.98 17.30 14.97
N VAL A 120 -7.01 18.21 15.08
CA VAL A 120 -7.26 19.59 15.55
C VAL A 120 -8.31 20.32 14.72
N ARG A 121 -8.40 20.04 13.41
CA ARG A 121 -9.43 20.61 12.54
C ARG A 121 -10.81 19.98 12.75
N ILE A 122 -10.85 18.66 12.97
CA ILE A 122 -12.07 17.93 13.33
C ILE A 122 -12.65 18.49 14.63
N ASP A 123 -11.82 18.63 15.66
CA ASP A 123 -12.24 19.13 17.00
C ASP A 123 -12.78 20.57 16.94
N LYS A 124 -12.29 21.38 16.01
CA LYS A 124 -12.78 22.75 15.75
C LYS A 124 -14.06 22.80 14.89
N GLY A 125 -14.61 21.65 14.51
CA GLY A 125 -15.78 21.54 13.62
C GLY A 125 -15.50 22.00 12.19
N ARG A 126 -14.23 22.00 11.76
CA ARG A 126 -13.79 22.47 10.43
C ARG A 126 -12.86 21.46 9.77
N PRO A 127 -13.30 20.20 9.59
CA PRO A 127 -12.45 19.13 9.07
C PRO A 127 -12.04 19.42 7.61
N GLY A 128 -10.93 18.82 7.18
CA GLY A 128 -10.36 18.97 5.85
C GLY A 128 -9.35 20.12 5.68
N SER A 129 -8.53 20.03 4.65
CA SER A 129 -7.45 20.98 4.34
C SER A 129 -7.95 22.24 3.62
N SER A 130 -7.25 23.36 3.78
CA SER A 130 -7.44 24.55 2.94
C SER A 130 -7.08 24.32 1.47
N CYS A 131 -6.39 23.21 1.16
CA CYS A 131 -6.02 22.75 -0.18
C CYS A 131 -5.24 23.82 -1.00
N PRO A 132 -4.05 24.25 -0.53
CA PRO A 132 -3.29 25.29 -1.21
C PRO A 132 -2.78 24.87 -2.60
N LYS A 133 -2.44 23.59 -2.78
CA LYS A 133 -1.84 23.06 -4.03
C LYS A 133 -2.85 22.71 -5.13
N LYS A 134 -4.07 22.28 -4.75
CA LYS A 134 -5.15 21.88 -5.67
C LYS A 134 -4.80 20.77 -6.69
N PHE A 135 -3.70 20.02 -6.52
CA PHE A 135 -3.30 18.99 -7.49
C PHE A 135 -4.30 17.84 -7.67
N VAL A 136 -5.15 17.59 -6.67
CA VAL A 136 -6.07 16.44 -6.63
C VAL A 136 -7.54 16.90 -6.62
N THR A 137 -7.85 18.04 -7.25
CA THR A 137 -9.23 18.55 -7.37
C THR A 137 -9.98 17.91 -8.53
N MET A 138 -10.24 16.61 -8.44
CA MET A 138 -10.83 15.82 -9.54
C MET A 138 -12.27 15.39 -9.30
N ASN A 139 -12.75 15.42 -8.05
CA ASN A 139 -14.12 15.00 -7.73
C ASN A 139 -15.11 16.11 -8.10
N LYS A 140 -16.12 15.80 -8.93
CA LYS A 140 -17.10 16.77 -9.43
C LYS A 140 -18.45 16.74 -8.74
N GLU A 141 -18.59 16.02 -7.62
CA GLU A 141 -19.87 15.82 -6.92
C GLU A 141 -20.56 17.14 -6.54
N PHE A 142 -19.78 18.16 -6.18
CA PHE A 142 -20.30 19.48 -5.77
C PHE A 142 -19.89 20.63 -6.69
N LYS A 143 -18.93 20.42 -7.61
CA LYS A 143 -18.38 21.47 -8.48
C LYS A 143 -17.88 20.91 -9.81
N GLU A 144 -18.27 21.54 -10.91
CA GLU A 144 -17.78 21.20 -12.26
C GLU A 144 -16.27 21.38 -12.43
N THR A 145 -15.68 22.36 -11.74
CA THR A 145 -14.21 22.58 -11.76
C THR A 145 -13.45 21.50 -11.00
N GLY A 146 -14.14 20.62 -10.27
CA GLY A 146 -13.55 19.63 -9.40
C GLY A 146 -13.18 20.19 -8.01
N VAL A 147 -13.23 19.31 -7.02
CA VAL A 147 -12.83 19.57 -5.64
C VAL A 147 -12.11 18.35 -5.07
N CYS A 148 -11.19 18.56 -4.13
CA CYS A 148 -10.45 17.47 -3.48
C CYS A 148 -11.28 16.94 -2.31
N THR A 149 -11.41 15.63 -2.17
CA THR A 149 -12.19 14.99 -1.09
C THR A 149 -11.60 15.21 0.30
N ALA A 150 -10.29 15.47 0.40
CA ALA A 150 -9.61 15.88 1.64
C ALA A 150 -9.68 17.39 1.91
N SER A 151 -10.34 18.18 1.04
CA SER A 151 -10.48 19.62 1.25
C SER A 151 -11.62 19.94 2.23
N ARG A 152 -11.45 21.03 2.98
CA ARG A 152 -12.47 21.57 3.88
C ARG A 152 -13.78 21.86 3.15
N GLU A 153 -13.67 22.33 1.90
CA GLU A 153 -14.83 22.62 1.07
C GLU A 153 -15.65 21.37 0.78
N TYR A 154 -15.02 20.31 0.26
CA TYR A 154 -15.72 19.05 0.00
C TYR A 154 -16.31 18.46 1.27
N GLN A 155 -15.51 18.34 2.34
CA GLN A 155 -15.98 17.73 3.58
C GLN A 155 -17.14 18.53 4.19
N HIS A 156 -17.11 19.86 4.13
CA HIS A 156 -18.23 20.69 4.56
C HIS A 156 -19.53 20.40 3.78
N PHE A 157 -19.46 20.40 2.44
CA PHE A 157 -20.64 20.09 1.61
C PHE A 157 -21.15 18.68 1.83
N LYS A 158 -20.25 17.71 1.93
CA LYS A 158 -20.60 16.29 2.15
C LYS A 158 -21.23 16.06 3.52
N ILE A 159 -20.70 16.67 4.58
CA ILE A 159 -21.27 16.61 5.93
C ILE A 159 -22.65 17.29 5.98
N LYS A 160 -22.83 18.40 5.25
CA LYS A 160 -24.15 19.05 5.15
C LYS A 160 -25.16 18.13 4.47
N ALA A 161 -24.82 17.59 3.30
CA ALA A 161 -25.68 16.65 2.59
C ALA A 161 -25.97 15.38 3.41
N LEU A 162 -25.04 14.95 4.27
CA LEU A 162 -25.25 13.81 5.17
C LEU A 162 -26.30 14.10 6.25
N LYS A 163 -26.36 15.34 6.77
CA LYS A 163 -27.37 15.74 7.77
C LYS A 163 -28.80 15.72 7.20
N ASP A 164 -28.94 15.93 5.89
CA ASP A 164 -30.23 15.98 5.21
C ASP A 164 -30.79 14.57 4.90
N GLN A 165 -30.05 13.49 5.19
CA GLN A 165 -30.43 12.10 4.86
C GLN A 165 -31.22 11.36 5.95
N GLU A 166 -31.51 11.99 7.09
CA GLU A 166 -32.30 11.42 8.21
C GLU A 166 -31.87 9.98 8.62
N LEU A 167 -30.56 9.73 8.63
CA LEU A 167 -29.98 8.43 8.97
C LEU A 167 -30.08 8.11 10.46
N SER A 168 -29.97 6.81 10.78
CA SER A 168 -29.76 6.39 12.17
C SER A 168 -28.48 7.04 12.74
N PRO A 169 -28.39 7.26 14.07
CA PRO A 169 -27.19 7.84 14.68
C PRO A 169 -25.91 7.05 14.36
N GLU A 170 -26.01 5.73 14.28
CA GLU A 170 -24.89 4.83 13.95
C GLU A 170 -24.45 5.00 12.49
N ASP A 171 -25.39 4.96 11.55
CA ASP A 171 -25.09 5.13 10.12
C ASP A 171 -24.55 6.53 9.82
N TYR A 172 -25.11 7.56 10.48
CA TYR A 172 -24.61 8.92 10.39
C TYR A 172 -23.15 9.00 10.84
N GLN A 173 -22.82 8.44 12.01
CA GLN A 173 -21.47 8.48 12.54
C GLN A 173 -20.48 7.72 11.65
N ASN A 174 -20.89 6.56 11.13
CA ASN A 174 -20.08 5.76 10.21
C ASN A 174 -19.77 6.52 8.92
N GLN A 175 -20.78 7.12 8.28
CA GLN A 175 -20.57 7.93 7.08
C GLN A 175 -19.77 9.21 7.37
N TYR A 176 -20.03 9.87 8.50
CA TYR A 176 -19.27 11.04 8.93
C TYR A 176 -17.78 10.72 9.05
N ASN A 177 -17.43 9.62 9.72
CA ASN A 177 -16.05 9.18 9.89
C ASN A 177 -15.34 8.97 8.54
N LYS A 178 -16.00 8.32 7.57
CA LYS A 178 -15.44 8.12 6.21
C LYS A 178 -15.17 9.43 5.47
N ILE A 179 -15.93 10.49 5.75
CA ILE A 179 -15.72 11.82 5.16
C ILE A 179 -14.50 12.50 5.78
N ILE A 180 -14.40 12.52 7.11
CA ILE A 180 -13.37 13.27 7.83
C ILE A 180 -12.01 12.55 7.89
N GLU A 181 -11.97 11.25 7.61
CA GLU A 181 -10.74 10.47 7.57
C GLU A 181 -9.74 10.98 6.53
N LYS A 182 -10.24 11.54 5.42
CA LYS A 182 -9.42 11.97 4.28
C LYS A 182 -8.44 13.07 4.66
N SER A 183 -7.17 12.85 4.34
CA SER A 183 -6.05 13.76 4.67
C SER A 183 -5.41 14.33 3.40
N CYS A 184 -4.78 15.50 3.54
CA CYS A 184 -4.15 16.19 2.40
C CYS A 184 -2.74 15.66 2.14
N THR A 185 -2.62 14.75 1.18
CA THR A 185 -1.35 14.15 0.76
C THR A 185 -0.43 15.12 0.01
N CYS A 186 -0.99 16.10 -0.72
CA CYS A 186 -0.24 17.04 -1.56
C CYS A 186 0.77 17.90 -0.78
N VAL A 187 0.46 18.22 0.47
CA VAL A 187 1.37 18.98 1.34
C VAL A 187 2.06 18.04 2.32
N GLY A 188 1.34 17.09 2.92
CA GLY A 188 1.87 16.22 3.97
C GLY A 188 3.10 15.41 3.53
N LEU A 189 3.09 14.88 2.31
CA LEU A 189 4.21 14.07 1.80
C LEU A 189 5.45 14.91 1.43
N GLY A 190 5.29 16.21 1.16
CA GLY A 190 6.37 17.11 0.79
C GLY A 190 6.98 17.89 1.96
N THR A 191 6.20 18.12 3.03
CA THR A 191 6.61 18.94 4.18
C THR A 191 7.88 18.42 4.88
N SER A 192 8.09 17.10 4.90
CA SER A 192 9.31 16.49 5.46
C SER A 192 10.58 17.11 4.88
N ALA A 193 10.63 17.33 3.56
CA ALA A 193 11.79 17.91 2.91
C ALA A 193 11.99 19.39 3.30
N LEU A 194 10.91 20.15 3.44
CA LEU A 194 10.97 21.55 3.88
C LEU A 194 11.55 21.65 5.29
N LEU A 195 11.06 20.82 6.21
CA LEU A 195 11.54 20.78 7.60
C LEU A 195 13.00 20.34 7.68
N ALA A 196 13.39 19.31 6.93
CA ALA A 196 14.77 18.79 6.93
C ALA A 196 15.81 19.85 6.50
N TYR A 197 15.44 20.75 5.58
CA TYR A 197 16.32 21.81 5.08
C TYR A 197 16.07 23.19 5.73
N GLY A 198 15.15 23.29 6.70
CA GLY A 198 14.82 24.57 7.35
C GLY A 198 14.19 25.60 6.39
N LEU A 199 13.42 25.13 5.40
CA LEU A 199 12.69 25.96 4.45
C LEU A 199 11.34 26.41 5.01
N ASP A 200 10.78 27.48 4.46
CA ASP A 200 9.48 28.01 4.87
C ASP A 200 8.35 26.99 4.64
N THR A 201 7.48 26.83 5.63
CA THR A 201 6.31 25.95 5.62
C THR A 201 4.99 26.71 5.69
N LYS A 202 4.99 28.05 5.55
CA LYS A 202 3.80 28.89 5.66
C LYS A 202 2.63 28.45 4.78
N THR A 203 2.91 27.93 3.58
CA THR A 203 1.86 27.48 2.63
C THR A 203 1.39 26.05 2.93
N GLU A 204 2.32 25.15 3.18
CA GLU A 204 2.09 23.71 3.34
C GLU A 204 1.59 23.33 4.74
N GLY A 205 2.02 24.09 5.75
CA GLY A 205 1.99 23.73 7.16
C GLY A 205 3.13 22.78 7.55
N GLU A 206 3.28 22.57 8.85
CA GLU A 206 4.33 21.71 9.44
C GLU A 206 3.93 20.23 9.54
N GLY A 207 2.67 19.88 9.24
CA GLY A 207 2.21 18.50 9.28
C GLY A 207 2.84 17.64 8.18
N VAL A 208 3.45 16.52 8.58
CA VAL A 208 4.11 15.53 7.73
C VAL A 208 3.28 14.25 7.68
N SER A 209 3.08 13.74 6.48
CA SER A 209 2.57 12.39 6.21
C SER A 209 3.71 11.53 5.72
N VAL A 210 3.73 10.25 6.10
CA VAL A 210 4.74 9.29 5.66
C VAL A 210 4.08 7.94 5.45
N CYS A 211 4.47 7.25 4.38
CA CYS A 211 3.82 6.01 3.94
C CYS A 211 4.77 4.80 3.98
N PRO A 212 5.31 4.42 5.16
CA PRO A 212 6.16 3.25 5.27
C PRO A 212 5.35 1.98 5.04
N GLY A 213 5.87 1.03 4.25
CA GLY A 213 5.33 -0.33 4.21
C GLY A 213 5.56 -1.10 5.52
N PRO A 214 4.82 -2.19 5.77
CA PRO A 214 4.77 -2.86 7.08
C PRO A 214 6.11 -3.40 7.58
N ASN A 215 7.05 -3.69 6.68
CA ASN A 215 8.41 -4.12 7.04
C ASN A 215 9.17 -3.09 7.89
N MET A 216 8.76 -1.82 7.92
CA MET A 216 9.39 -0.81 8.77
C MET A 216 9.45 -1.25 10.25
N ALA A 217 8.47 -2.01 10.73
CA ALA A 217 8.38 -2.49 12.11
C ALA A 217 9.57 -3.34 12.61
N TYR A 218 10.40 -3.81 11.70
CA TYR A 218 11.54 -4.68 12.00
C TYR A 218 12.90 -3.97 11.88
N TYR A 219 12.91 -2.70 11.44
CA TYR A 219 14.10 -1.85 11.39
C TYR A 219 14.08 -0.86 12.54
N SER A 220 15.05 -0.97 13.45
CA SER A 220 15.04 -0.23 14.73
C SER A 220 16.05 0.90 14.81
N LYS A 221 16.75 1.22 13.71
CA LYS A 221 17.88 2.14 13.70
C LYS A 221 17.92 2.96 12.42
N VAL A 222 18.41 4.20 12.57
CA VAL A 222 18.88 5.01 11.44
C VAL A 222 20.14 4.38 10.87
N MET A 223 20.21 4.27 9.55
CA MET A 223 21.23 3.53 8.82
C MET A 223 21.95 4.44 7.82
N SER A 224 23.21 4.13 7.52
CA SER A 224 23.90 4.70 6.34
C SER A 224 23.45 4.00 5.06
N LEU A 225 23.73 4.60 3.90
CA LEU A 225 23.54 3.94 2.61
C LEU A 225 24.35 2.65 2.56
N LYS A 226 25.59 2.67 3.07
CA LYS A 226 26.44 1.48 3.18
C LYS A 226 25.76 0.36 3.96
N ASN A 227 25.17 0.65 5.12
CA ASN A 227 24.46 -0.34 5.92
C ASN A 227 23.32 -1.01 5.13
N MET A 228 22.50 -0.20 4.45
CA MET A 228 21.39 -0.73 3.65
C MET A 228 21.87 -1.52 2.43
N THR A 229 22.93 -1.06 1.75
CA THR A 229 23.54 -1.79 0.63
C THR A 229 24.17 -3.10 1.10
N ASP A 230 24.80 -3.13 2.28
CA ASP A 230 25.34 -4.36 2.87
C ASP A 230 24.22 -5.34 3.26
N HIS A 231 23.09 -4.85 3.76
CA HIS A 231 21.89 -5.64 4.05
C HIS A 231 21.31 -6.32 2.81
N ILE A 232 21.12 -5.54 1.74
CA ILE A 232 20.54 -6.02 0.48
C ILE A 232 21.39 -7.12 -0.14
N TYR A 233 22.72 -7.01 -0.04
CA TYR A 233 23.67 -7.94 -0.66
C TYR A 233 24.28 -8.95 0.32
N GLY A 234 23.69 -9.13 1.50
CA GLY A 234 24.06 -10.19 2.45
C GLY A 234 25.44 -10.03 3.10
N ARG A 235 26.03 -8.82 3.07
CA ARG A 235 27.31 -8.52 3.74
C ARG A 235 27.13 -8.17 5.22
N ASP A 236 25.93 -7.75 5.60
CA ASP A 236 25.53 -7.46 6.99
C ASP A 236 24.01 -7.67 7.11
N ASN A 237 23.45 -7.64 8.33
CA ASN A 237 22.01 -7.73 8.57
C ASN A 237 21.53 -6.59 9.47
N MET A 238 20.68 -5.72 8.93
CA MET A 238 20.13 -4.55 9.62
C MET A 238 18.83 -4.84 10.38
N VAL A 239 18.27 -6.04 10.23
CA VAL A 239 17.08 -6.49 10.95
C VAL A 239 17.52 -7.31 12.16
N SER A 240 17.41 -6.73 13.35
CA SER A 240 17.79 -7.40 14.61
C SER A 240 16.74 -8.37 15.14
N ARG A 241 15.51 -8.27 14.63
CA ARG A 241 14.35 -9.08 15.02
C ARG A 241 14.30 -10.36 14.19
N THR A 242 14.03 -11.49 14.83
CA THR A 242 13.96 -12.82 14.17
C THR A 242 12.53 -13.25 13.86
N ASP A 243 11.54 -12.48 14.27
CA ASP A 243 10.11 -12.74 14.11
C ASP A 243 9.50 -12.02 12.91
N ARG A 244 10.33 -11.48 12.00
CA ARG A 244 9.83 -10.91 10.76
C ARG A 244 9.25 -12.04 9.87
N PRO A 245 7.99 -11.94 9.45
CA PRO A 245 7.41 -12.90 8.52
C PRO A 245 8.08 -12.79 7.14
N ASN A 246 8.09 -13.91 6.43
CA ASN A 246 8.50 -13.94 5.03
C ASN A 246 7.60 -13.01 4.18
N LEU A 247 8.15 -12.42 3.11
CA LEU A 247 7.42 -11.47 2.26
C LEU A 247 6.06 -12.01 1.78
N PHE A 248 5.96 -13.30 1.45
CA PHE A 248 4.76 -13.90 0.90
C PHE A 248 3.67 -14.06 1.96
N VAL A 249 4.08 -14.38 3.20
CA VAL A 249 3.18 -14.41 4.35
C VAL A 249 2.71 -13.01 4.68
N LYS A 250 3.62 -12.02 4.75
CA LYS A 250 3.23 -10.65 5.06
C LYS A 250 2.29 -10.06 3.99
N GLU A 251 2.52 -10.37 2.72
CA GLU A 251 1.60 -10.02 1.63
C GLU A 251 0.22 -10.64 1.84
N LEU A 252 0.15 -11.95 2.16
CA LEU A 252 -1.10 -12.66 2.45
C LEU A 252 -1.87 -11.99 3.59
N ASP A 253 -1.21 -11.66 4.69
CA ASP A 253 -1.84 -11.01 5.85
C ASP A 253 -2.47 -9.66 5.47
N ILE A 254 -1.74 -8.82 4.72
CA ILE A 254 -2.24 -7.51 4.26
C ILE A 254 -3.52 -7.67 3.44
N TYR A 255 -3.55 -8.66 2.54
CA TYR A 255 -4.72 -8.90 1.71
C TYR A 255 -5.88 -9.53 2.48
N ILE A 256 -5.61 -10.39 3.47
CA ILE A 256 -6.64 -10.92 4.37
C ILE A 256 -7.27 -9.78 5.18
N ASP A 257 -6.48 -8.87 5.73
CA ASP A 257 -6.99 -7.72 6.48
C ASP A 257 -7.81 -6.79 5.59
N PHE A 258 -7.35 -6.54 4.37
CA PHE A 258 -8.12 -5.78 3.38
C PHE A 258 -9.47 -6.45 3.07
N LEU A 259 -9.48 -7.77 2.85
CA LEU A 259 -10.69 -8.54 2.58
C LEU A 259 -11.66 -8.53 3.77
N LYS A 260 -11.15 -8.68 5.00
CA LYS A 260 -11.96 -8.58 6.23
C LYS A 260 -12.61 -7.20 6.35
N ASN A 261 -11.88 -6.13 6.06
CA ASN A 261 -12.43 -4.78 6.08
C ASN A 261 -13.54 -4.62 5.02
N LYS A 262 -13.34 -5.13 3.81
CA LYS A 262 -14.37 -5.09 2.75
C LYS A 262 -15.61 -5.91 3.10
N LEU A 263 -15.43 -7.07 3.72
CA LEU A 263 -16.54 -7.89 4.22
C LEU A 263 -17.30 -7.17 5.34
N ALA A 264 -16.60 -6.52 6.28
CA ALA A 264 -17.23 -5.74 7.34
C ALA A 264 -18.08 -4.59 6.79
N GLU A 265 -17.63 -3.91 5.73
CA GLU A 265 -18.44 -2.90 5.03
C GLU A 265 -19.69 -3.50 4.39
N ALA A 266 -19.57 -4.69 3.78
CA ALA A 266 -20.68 -5.38 3.12
C ALA A 266 -21.73 -5.92 4.11
N ARG A 267 -21.38 -6.16 5.39
CA ARG A 267 -22.35 -6.61 6.41
C ARG A 267 -23.51 -5.62 6.62
N VAL A 268 -23.32 -4.34 6.32
CA VAL A 268 -24.35 -3.30 6.46
C VAL A 268 -25.39 -3.41 5.34
N SER A 269 -24.93 -3.64 4.10
CA SER A 269 -25.78 -3.85 2.94
C SER A 269 -24.95 -4.56 1.87
N MET A 270 -25.23 -5.84 1.62
CA MET A 270 -24.55 -6.61 0.59
C MET A 270 -25.47 -6.80 -0.61
N ASN A 271 -25.00 -6.38 -1.78
CA ASN A 271 -25.64 -6.68 -3.05
C ASN A 271 -24.90 -7.80 -3.82
N LYS A 272 -25.54 -8.35 -4.86
CA LYS A 272 -24.97 -9.43 -5.70
C LYS A 272 -23.61 -9.07 -6.34
N LYS A 273 -23.33 -7.79 -6.57
CA LYS A 273 -22.06 -7.34 -7.15
C LYS A 273 -20.94 -7.40 -6.11
N GLU A 274 -21.22 -6.98 -4.87
CA GLU A 274 -20.29 -7.05 -3.74
C GLU A 274 -20.01 -8.50 -3.36
N GLU A 275 -21.03 -9.33 -3.27
CA GLU A 275 -20.88 -10.78 -3.04
C GLU A 275 -19.93 -11.40 -4.09
N LYS A 276 -20.24 -11.21 -5.38
CA LYS A 276 -19.41 -11.73 -6.47
C LYS A 276 -17.97 -11.21 -6.39
N TYR A 277 -17.78 -9.96 -6.01
CA TYR A 277 -16.45 -9.39 -5.81
C TYR A 277 -15.70 -10.09 -4.68
N LEU A 278 -16.31 -10.23 -3.50
CA LEU A 278 -15.70 -10.84 -2.32
C LEU A 278 -15.39 -12.34 -2.54
N LEU A 279 -16.29 -13.09 -3.18
CA LEU A 279 -16.06 -14.49 -3.53
C LEU A 279 -14.91 -14.65 -4.54
N ASN A 280 -14.87 -13.81 -5.58
CA ASN A 280 -13.78 -13.84 -6.55
C ASN A 280 -12.44 -13.45 -5.91
N PHE A 281 -12.44 -12.44 -5.04
CA PHE A 281 -11.25 -12.06 -4.27
C PHE A 281 -10.76 -13.25 -3.45
N THR A 282 -11.64 -13.86 -2.66
CA THR A 282 -11.32 -15.00 -1.78
C THR A 282 -10.78 -16.18 -2.58
N LYS A 283 -11.40 -16.49 -3.74
CA LYS A 283 -10.92 -17.54 -4.64
C LYS A 283 -9.51 -17.26 -5.15
N ASN A 284 -9.23 -16.04 -5.59
CA ASN A 284 -7.90 -15.66 -6.09
C ASN A 284 -6.84 -15.74 -4.98
N MET A 285 -7.20 -15.33 -3.76
CA MET A 285 -6.33 -15.46 -2.58
C MET A 285 -6.00 -16.92 -2.28
N LYS A 286 -6.99 -17.82 -2.29
CA LYS A 286 -6.76 -19.27 -2.09
C LYS A 286 -5.85 -19.85 -3.16
N ALA A 287 -6.00 -19.44 -4.42
CA ALA A 287 -5.11 -19.85 -5.49
C ALA A 287 -3.66 -19.37 -5.25
N GLY A 288 -3.49 -18.14 -4.76
CA GLY A 288 -2.18 -17.61 -4.36
C GLY A 288 -1.55 -18.38 -3.20
N VAL A 289 -2.35 -18.73 -2.17
CA VAL A 289 -1.88 -19.55 -1.03
C VAL A 289 -1.45 -20.93 -1.49
N ALA A 290 -2.25 -21.61 -2.31
CA ALA A 290 -1.90 -22.92 -2.87
C ALA A 290 -0.61 -22.86 -3.71
N TYR A 291 -0.44 -21.80 -4.50
CA TYR A 291 0.79 -21.55 -5.23
C TYR A 291 2.00 -21.40 -4.29
N TYR A 292 1.89 -20.58 -3.23
CA TYR A 292 2.97 -20.40 -2.26
C TYR A 292 3.26 -21.69 -1.47
N GLN A 293 2.25 -22.47 -1.09
CA GLN A 293 2.46 -23.77 -0.45
C GLN A 293 3.25 -24.73 -1.36
N SER A 294 2.86 -24.83 -2.64
CA SER A 294 3.62 -25.64 -3.62
C SER A 294 5.06 -25.14 -3.75
N LEU A 295 5.23 -23.82 -3.91
CA LEU A 295 6.54 -23.19 -4.04
C LEU A 295 7.46 -23.55 -2.87
N PHE A 296 6.99 -23.38 -1.64
CA PHE A 296 7.78 -23.70 -0.44
C PHE A 296 8.04 -25.20 -0.29
N ASN A 297 7.14 -26.06 -0.76
CA ASN A 297 7.38 -27.50 -0.77
C ASN A 297 8.49 -27.89 -1.76
N ASP A 298 8.52 -27.26 -2.93
CA ASP A 298 9.44 -27.59 -4.03
C ASP A 298 10.86 -27.03 -3.86
N VAL A 299 11.02 -25.88 -3.18
CA VAL A 299 12.35 -25.34 -2.86
C VAL A 299 13.11 -26.27 -1.91
N LYS A 300 14.36 -26.57 -2.25
CA LYS A 300 15.20 -27.54 -1.53
C LYS A 300 16.21 -26.89 -0.61
N ASN A 301 16.88 -25.83 -1.10
CA ASN A 301 18.04 -25.25 -0.43
C ASN A 301 17.76 -23.85 0.09
N GLU A 302 16.75 -23.17 -0.45
CA GLU A 302 16.30 -21.85 -0.03
C GLU A 302 15.27 -21.97 1.09
N PHE A 303 15.29 -21.02 2.02
CA PHE A 303 14.34 -20.86 3.13
C PHE A 303 14.25 -22.07 4.07
N VAL A 304 15.30 -22.90 4.14
CA VAL A 304 15.29 -24.17 4.91
C VAL A 304 14.87 -23.94 6.36
N ASP A 305 15.41 -22.89 6.99
CA ASP A 305 15.18 -22.60 8.41
C ASP A 305 13.77 -22.07 8.70
N ILE A 306 13.12 -21.46 7.70
CA ILE A 306 11.78 -20.84 7.85
C ILE A 306 10.67 -21.64 7.16
N LYS A 307 10.99 -22.68 6.39
CA LYS A 307 10.03 -23.42 5.56
C LYS A 307 8.85 -23.93 6.35
N ALA A 308 9.09 -24.51 7.54
CA ALA A 308 8.03 -25.03 8.39
C ALA A 308 7.13 -23.92 8.95
N SER A 309 7.69 -22.78 9.36
CA SER A 309 6.89 -21.66 9.88
C SER A 309 6.06 -21.02 8.75
N VAL A 310 6.65 -20.81 7.58
CA VAL A 310 5.95 -20.23 6.42
C VAL A 310 4.79 -21.13 5.99
N LEU A 311 5.01 -22.44 5.85
CA LEU A 311 3.93 -23.37 5.49
C LEU A 311 2.80 -23.38 6.55
N SER A 312 3.15 -23.27 7.83
CA SER A 312 2.16 -23.15 8.90
C SER A 312 1.35 -21.86 8.81
N GLU A 313 1.99 -20.73 8.52
CA GLU A 313 1.31 -19.43 8.35
C GLU A 313 0.42 -19.39 7.12
N LEU A 314 0.88 -19.94 5.99
CA LEU A 314 0.08 -20.09 4.77
C LEU A 314 -1.17 -20.95 5.03
N PHE A 315 -1.03 -22.05 5.78
CA PHE A 315 -2.17 -22.89 6.16
C PHE A 315 -3.17 -22.15 7.07
N LYS A 316 -2.70 -21.36 8.05
CA LYS A 316 -3.58 -20.50 8.86
C LYS A 316 -4.32 -19.47 8.01
N GLY A 317 -3.63 -18.88 7.04
CA GLY A 317 -4.25 -17.97 6.07
C GLY A 317 -5.33 -18.66 5.24
N GLU A 318 -5.07 -19.89 4.78
CA GLU A 318 -6.06 -20.70 4.07
C GLU A 318 -7.31 -20.98 4.92
N LEU A 319 -7.14 -21.36 6.18
CA LEU A 319 -8.26 -21.56 7.11
C LEU A 319 -9.08 -20.28 7.28
N THR A 320 -8.41 -19.14 7.46
CA THR A 320 -9.07 -17.82 7.56
C THR A 320 -9.87 -17.49 6.30
N LEU A 321 -9.33 -17.78 5.11
CA LEU A 321 -10.03 -17.58 3.84
C LEU A 321 -11.23 -18.54 3.67
N ASN A 322 -11.16 -19.75 4.25
CA ASN A 322 -12.30 -20.67 4.29
C ASN A 322 -13.42 -20.11 5.18
N GLU A 323 -13.09 -19.59 6.36
CA GLU A 323 -14.07 -18.94 7.26
C GLU A 323 -14.72 -17.72 6.60
N ILE A 324 -13.92 -16.86 5.96
CA ILE A 324 -14.44 -15.69 5.23
C ILE A 324 -15.40 -16.10 4.11
N GLN A 325 -15.06 -17.14 3.35
CA GLN A 325 -15.93 -17.63 2.28
C GLN A 325 -17.29 -18.11 2.83
N LEU A 326 -17.27 -18.90 3.90
CA LEU A 326 -18.50 -19.39 4.55
C LEU A 326 -19.34 -18.23 5.09
N GLU A 327 -18.69 -17.20 5.64
CA GLU A 327 -19.39 -16.01 6.11
C GLU A 327 -20.10 -15.27 4.96
N ILE A 328 -19.40 -15.03 3.84
CA ILE A 328 -19.97 -14.38 2.65
C ILE A 328 -21.22 -15.13 2.18
N GLU A 329 -21.10 -16.46 2.00
CA GLU A 329 -22.20 -17.32 1.56
C GLU A 329 -23.39 -17.28 2.54
N SER A 330 -23.13 -17.22 3.85
CA SER A 330 -24.18 -17.15 4.88
C SER A 330 -24.94 -15.81 4.87
N LEU A 331 -24.25 -14.71 4.57
CA LEU A 331 -24.85 -13.38 4.50
C LEU A 331 -25.72 -13.24 3.24
N THR A 332 -25.35 -13.90 2.13
CA THR A 332 -26.18 -13.96 0.92
C THR A 332 -27.51 -14.64 1.17
N ILE A 333 -27.54 -15.72 1.94
CA ILE A 333 -28.79 -16.47 2.23
C ILE A 333 -29.79 -15.61 3.02
N LYS A 334 -29.30 -14.60 3.75
CA LYS A 334 -30.12 -13.72 4.60
C LYS A 334 -30.59 -12.43 3.90
N ALA A 335 -30.02 -12.07 2.75
CA ALA A 335 -30.29 -10.84 2.00
C ALA A 335 -31.35 -11.04 0.91
#